data_AF-A0A8U1F3K0-F1
#
_entry.id   AF-A0A8U1F3K0-F1
#
_cell.length_a   1.000
_cell.length_b   1.000
_cell.length_c   1.000
_cell.angle_alpha   90.00
_cell.angle_beta   90.00
_cell.angle_gamma   90.00
#
_symmetry.space_group_name_H-M   'P 1'
#
loop_
_entity.id
_entity.type
_entity.pdbx_description
1 polymer ?
#
loop_
_entity_poly.entity_id
_entity_poly.type
_entity_poly.pdbx_seq_one_letter_code
_entity_poly.pdbx_strand_id
1 'polypeptide(L)'
;MPKLSAQLIAQSIGQAFSVAYQEFLRANGINPEDLSQREYSDLLNTQDMYNDDLIHFSKSENCKDVYIEKQKGDILGVVIVESGWGSILPTVIIANMMHAGPSEKSGRLNIGDQIMSINGTSLVGLPLSTCQTIIKGLKNQSRIKLNIVRCPPVTTVLIRRPDLRYQLGFSVQNGIICSLMRGGIAERGGVRVGHRIIEINSQSVVATPHEKIVHILSNAVGEIHMKTMPAAMYRLLTAQEQPVYI
;
A
#
# COMPACT_ATOMS: atom_id res chain seq x y z
N MET A 1 -31.47 7.12 -18.40
CA MET A 1 -31.99 6.17 -17.40
C MET A 1 -31.27 4.80 -17.49
N PRO A 2 -30.05 4.60 -16.95
CA PRO A 2 -29.41 3.27 -16.97
C PRO A 2 -28.85 2.75 -15.62
N LYS A 3 -28.96 3.50 -14.51
CA LYS A 3 -28.36 3.08 -13.23
C LYS A 3 -29.20 2.07 -12.42
N LEU A 4 -30.51 2.02 -12.64
CA LEU A 4 -31.43 1.19 -11.85
C LEU A 4 -31.37 -0.31 -12.24
N SER A 5 -31.01 -0.63 -13.49
CA SER A 5 -30.97 -2.00 -13.98
C SER A 5 -29.79 -2.81 -13.43
N ALA A 6 -28.61 -2.20 -13.31
CA ALA A 6 -27.41 -2.90 -12.83
C ALA A 6 -27.50 -3.30 -11.34
N GLN A 7 -28.10 -2.45 -10.51
CA GLN A 7 -28.34 -2.76 -9.09
C GLN A 7 -29.33 -3.91 -8.92
N LEU A 8 -30.42 -3.90 -9.70
CA LEU A 8 -31.43 -4.96 -9.64
C LEU A 8 -30.86 -6.30 -10.13
N ILE A 9 -30.02 -6.27 -11.17
CA ILE A 9 -29.32 -7.46 -11.69
C ILE A 9 -28.33 -7.99 -10.64
N ALA A 10 -27.51 -7.12 -10.03
CA ALA A 10 -26.56 -7.52 -8.99
C ALA A 10 -27.27 -8.12 -7.76
N GLN A 11 -28.40 -7.54 -7.36
CA GLN A 11 -29.21 -8.04 -6.25
C GLN A 11 -29.83 -9.41 -6.56
N SER A 12 -30.36 -9.58 -7.78
CA SER A 12 -30.99 -10.83 -8.21
C SER A 12 -29.98 -11.96 -8.33
N ILE A 13 -28.79 -11.68 -8.87
CA ILE A 13 -27.67 -12.63 -8.95
C ILE A 13 -27.20 -12.99 -7.54
N GLY A 14 -27.04 -11.99 -6.66
CA GLY A 14 -26.63 -12.21 -5.27
C GLY A 14 -27.61 -13.10 -4.50
N GLN A 15 -28.92 -12.88 -4.67
CA GLN A 15 -29.95 -13.72 -4.04
C GLN A 15 -29.95 -15.15 -4.59
N ALA A 16 -29.92 -15.31 -5.91
CA ALA A 16 -29.90 -16.65 -6.52
C ALA A 16 -28.66 -17.45 -6.10
N PHE A 17 -27.50 -16.80 -6.06
CA PHE A 17 -26.26 -17.42 -5.61
C PHE A 17 -26.31 -17.79 -4.12
N SER A 18 -26.85 -16.90 -3.29
CA SER A 18 -26.96 -17.14 -1.84
C SER A 18 -27.87 -18.33 -1.51
N VAL A 19 -29.00 -18.45 -2.21
CA VAL A 19 -29.93 -19.60 -2.06
C VAL A 19 -29.29 -20.90 -2.54
N ALA A 20 -28.68 -20.90 -3.73
CA ALA A 20 -28.01 -22.08 -4.27
C ALA A 20 -26.83 -22.55 -3.40
N TYR A 21 -26.09 -21.60 -2.81
CA TYR A 21 -24.98 -21.89 -1.91
C TYR A 21 -25.47 -22.52 -0.59
N GLN A 22 -26.57 -22.01 -0.02
CA GLN A 22 -27.18 -22.60 1.17
C GLN A 22 -27.69 -24.03 0.92
N GLU A 23 -28.29 -24.29 -0.25
CA GLU A 23 -28.70 -25.65 -0.60
C GLU A 23 -27.51 -26.59 -0.78
N PHE A 24 -26.42 -26.13 -1.41
CA PHE A 24 -25.18 -26.90 -1.53
C PHE A 24 -24.59 -27.24 -0.17
N LEU A 25 -24.52 -26.28 0.75
CA LEU A 25 -24.00 -26.49 2.11
C LEU A 25 -24.85 -27.51 2.87
N ARG A 26 -26.18 -27.40 2.79
CA ARG A 26 -27.11 -28.34 3.41
C ARG A 26 -26.98 -29.76 2.83
N ALA A 27 -26.80 -29.87 1.51
CA ALA A 27 -26.60 -31.15 0.83
C ALA A 27 -25.28 -31.85 1.21
N ASN A 28 -24.26 -31.07 1.60
CA ASN A 28 -22.97 -31.58 2.06
C ASN A 28 -22.87 -31.71 3.60
N GLY A 29 -23.99 -31.56 4.34
CA GLY A 29 -24.02 -31.70 5.79
C GLY A 29 -23.34 -30.58 6.57
N ILE A 30 -23.09 -29.42 5.92
CA ILE A 30 -22.47 -28.25 6.54
C ILE A 30 -23.59 -27.37 7.11
N ASN A 31 -23.61 -27.19 8.42
CA ASN A 31 -24.64 -26.42 9.10
C ASN A 31 -24.44 -24.91 8.79
N PRO A 32 -25.44 -24.19 8.25
CA PRO A 32 -25.26 -22.80 7.83
C PRO A 32 -25.08 -21.81 8.99
N GLU A 33 -25.27 -22.25 10.23
CA GLU A 33 -24.97 -21.48 11.45
C GLU A 33 -23.51 -21.63 11.91
N ASP A 34 -22.81 -22.69 11.49
CA ASP A 34 -21.35 -22.84 11.66
C ASP A 34 -20.55 -21.97 10.68
N LEU A 35 -21.25 -21.29 9.76
CA LEU A 35 -20.66 -20.29 8.88
C LEU A 35 -20.38 -19.03 9.69
N SER A 36 -19.25 -19.05 10.38
CA SER A 36 -18.46 -17.87 10.79
C SER A 36 -18.36 -16.80 9.69
N GLN A 37 -18.63 -17.14 8.42
CA GLN A 37 -18.77 -16.21 7.30
C GLN A 37 -19.86 -15.14 7.47
N ARG A 38 -20.99 -15.39 8.15
CA ARG A 38 -22.02 -14.35 8.38
C ARG A 38 -21.53 -13.29 9.35
N GLU A 39 -21.07 -13.70 10.53
CA GLU A 39 -20.48 -12.77 11.51
C GLU A 39 -19.23 -12.07 10.97
N TYR A 40 -18.40 -12.76 10.18
CA TYR A 40 -17.25 -12.17 9.47
C TYR A 40 -17.74 -11.10 8.49
N SER A 41 -18.71 -11.42 7.64
CA SER A 41 -19.25 -10.47 6.66
C SER A 41 -19.92 -9.26 7.32
N ASP A 42 -20.64 -9.46 8.42
CA ASP A 42 -21.30 -8.36 9.16
C ASP A 42 -20.27 -7.46 9.85
N LEU A 43 -19.22 -8.03 10.47
CA LEU A 43 -18.08 -7.30 11.00
C LEU A 43 -17.37 -6.50 9.89
N LEU A 44 -17.14 -7.12 8.74
CA LEU A 44 -16.55 -6.47 7.57
C LEU A 44 -17.42 -5.34 7.00
N ASN A 45 -18.75 -5.43 7.13
CA ASN A 45 -19.70 -4.39 6.72
C ASN A 45 -19.77 -3.24 7.74
N THR A 46 -19.48 -3.52 9.01
CA THR A 46 -19.49 -2.53 10.10
C THR A 46 -18.15 -1.80 10.22
N GLN A 47 -17.05 -2.40 9.74
CA GLN A 47 -15.73 -1.77 9.73
C GLN A 47 -15.60 -0.82 8.55
N ASP A 48 -15.53 0.48 8.86
CA ASP A 48 -15.03 1.48 7.92
C ASP A 48 -13.64 1.07 7.43
N MET A 49 -13.44 1.11 6.10
CA MET A 49 -12.09 1.04 5.54
C MET A 49 -11.26 2.16 6.16
N TYR A 50 -10.09 1.85 6.70
CA TYR A 50 -9.13 2.84 7.16
C TYR A 50 -8.62 3.61 5.93
N ASN A 51 -9.35 4.68 5.59
CA ASN A 51 -9.24 5.43 4.35
C ASN A 51 -8.48 6.75 4.54
N ASP A 52 -7.51 6.79 5.46
CA ASP A 52 -6.68 7.98 5.64
C ASP A 52 -5.94 8.31 4.34
N ASP A 53 -5.54 7.29 3.56
CA ASP A 53 -4.92 7.48 2.25
C ASP A 53 -5.83 8.25 1.26
N LEU A 54 -7.13 7.94 1.17
CA LEU A 54 -8.05 8.55 0.21
C LEU A 54 -8.32 10.03 0.56
N ILE A 55 -8.37 10.34 1.86
CA ILE A 55 -8.46 11.70 2.38
C ILE A 55 -7.12 12.45 2.18
N HIS A 56 -5.99 11.77 2.33
CA HIS A 56 -4.65 12.32 2.14
C HIS A 56 -4.32 12.63 0.66
N PHE A 57 -4.81 11.81 -0.28
CA PHE A 57 -4.67 12.04 -1.74
C PHE A 57 -5.70 13.03 -2.31
N SER A 58 -6.88 13.15 -1.69
CA SER A 58 -7.90 14.12 -2.11
C SER A 58 -7.64 15.54 -1.59
N LYS A 59 -6.79 15.69 -0.56
CA LYS A 59 -6.27 16.99 -0.13
C LYS A 59 -5.25 17.48 -1.16
N SER A 60 -5.72 18.33 -2.07
CA SER A 60 -4.92 19.06 -3.05
C SER A 60 -3.74 19.85 -2.43
N GLU A 61 -3.80 20.14 -1.13
CA GLU A 61 -2.74 20.77 -0.34
C GLU A 61 -1.45 19.95 -0.25
N ASN A 62 -1.53 18.62 -0.42
CA ASN A 62 -0.37 17.73 -0.36
C ASN A 62 0.33 17.55 -1.72
N CYS A 63 -0.29 18.01 -2.80
CA CYS A 63 0.20 17.90 -4.16
C CYS A 63 1.04 19.13 -4.52
N LYS A 64 2.33 18.93 -4.80
CA LYS A 64 3.28 20.01 -5.05
C LYS A 64 3.93 19.87 -6.42
N ASP A 65 3.84 20.94 -7.20
CA ASP A 65 4.62 21.10 -8.41
C ASP A 65 6.05 21.52 -8.04
N VAL A 66 7.01 20.66 -8.38
CA VAL A 66 8.44 20.85 -8.14
C VAL A 66 9.14 21.01 -9.48
N TYR A 67 9.93 22.07 -9.61
CA TYR A 67 10.79 22.28 -10.77
C TYR A 67 12.24 22.00 -10.37
N ILE A 68 12.92 21.16 -11.15
CA ILE A 68 14.33 20.85 -10.99
C ILE A 68 15.07 21.31 -12.22
N GLU A 69 16.13 22.08 -11.99
CA GLU A 69 17.04 22.54 -13.02
C GLU A 69 18.33 21.74 -12.92
N LYS A 70 18.81 21.22 -14.05
CA LYS A 70 20.03 20.42 -14.15
C LYS A 70 20.74 20.66 -15.47
N GLN A 71 22.00 20.24 -15.57
CA GLN A 71 22.70 20.32 -16.84
C GLN A 71 22.23 19.22 -17.79
N LYS A 72 22.33 19.49 -19.10
CA LYS A 72 22.04 18.46 -20.11
C LYS A 72 23.12 17.40 -20.02
N GLY A 73 22.73 16.13 -19.86
CA GLY A 73 23.64 15.02 -19.61
C GLY A 73 23.62 14.52 -18.17
N ASP A 74 23.19 15.34 -17.21
CA ASP A 74 23.05 14.91 -15.81
C ASP A 74 21.83 14.00 -15.64
N ILE A 75 21.94 13.02 -14.75
CA ILE A 75 20.79 12.25 -14.27
C ILE A 75 20.02 13.04 -13.20
N LEU A 76 18.79 12.64 -12.89
CA LEU A 76 18.00 13.32 -11.87
C LEU A 76 18.64 13.14 -10.47
N GLY A 77 19.29 12.00 -10.24
CA GLY A 77 19.98 11.67 -9.01
C GLY A 77 19.02 11.16 -7.94
N VAL A 78 18.01 10.40 -8.32
CA VAL A 78 17.05 9.79 -7.38
C VAL A 78 17.03 8.28 -7.53
N VAL A 79 16.65 7.58 -6.46
CA VAL A 79 16.30 6.16 -6.50
C VAL A 79 14.81 6.07 -6.24
N ILE A 80 14.10 5.34 -7.10
CA ILE A 80 12.67 5.14 -6.97
C ILE A 80 12.34 3.68 -6.68
N VAL A 81 11.29 3.47 -5.88
CA VAL A 81 10.72 2.15 -5.57
C VAL A 81 9.21 2.19 -5.76
N GLU A 82 8.59 1.02 -5.88
CA GLU A 82 7.13 0.93 -5.94
C GLU A 82 6.50 1.30 -4.59
N SER A 83 5.34 1.94 -4.65
CA SER A 83 4.52 2.26 -3.47
C SER A 83 3.91 1.06 -2.75
N GLY A 84 4.01 -0.14 -3.33
CA GLY A 84 3.47 -1.38 -2.77
C GLY A 84 2.02 -1.66 -3.16
N TRP A 85 1.65 -2.94 -3.13
CA TRP A 85 0.29 -3.40 -3.45
C TRP A 85 -0.67 -3.06 -2.30
N GLY A 86 -1.78 -2.40 -2.62
CA GLY A 86 -2.72 -1.85 -1.63
C GLY A 86 -2.62 -0.33 -1.45
N SER A 87 -1.69 0.34 -2.16
CA SER A 87 -1.74 1.80 -2.29
C SER A 87 -2.92 2.20 -3.20
N ILE A 88 -3.72 3.17 -2.77
CA ILE A 88 -4.87 3.70 -3.53
C ILE A 88 -4.42 4.24 -4.90
N LEU A 89 -3.24 4.85 -4.92
CA LEU A 89 -2.57 5.28 -6.13
C LEU A 89 -1.28 4.47 -6.26
N PRO A 90 -1.22 3.48 -7.16
CA PRO A 90 0.02 2.77 -7.43
C PRO A 90 0.95 3.72 -8.20
N THR A 91 1.96 4.23 -7.50
CA THR A 91 2.98 5.15 -8.03
C THR A 91 4.37 4.78 -7.49
N VAL A 92 5.38 5.59 -7.83
CA VAL A 92 6.76 5.45 -7.39
C VAL A 92 7.09 6.42 -6.25
N ILE A 93 7.85 5.92 -5.27
CA ILE A 93 8.33 6.67 -4.10
C ILE A 93 9.83 6.93 -4.25
N ILE A 94 10.29 8.13 -3.88
CA ILE A 94 11.72 8.43 -3.78
C ILE A 94 12.29 7.70 -2.56
N ALA A 95 13.07 6.65 -2.80
CA ALA A 95 13.71 5.85 -1.77
C ALA A 95 15.06 6.40 -1.31
N ASN A 96 15.78 7.06 -2.21
CA ASN A 96 17.08 7.65 -1.90
C ASN A 96 17.41 8.80 -2.88
N MET A 97 18.35 9.66 -2.51
CA MET A 97 18.83 10.76 -3.35
C MET A 97 20.36 10.74 -3.43
N MET A 98 20.89 11.11 -4.58
CA MET A 98 22.33 11.19 -4.82
C MET A 98 22.88 12.41 -4.12
N HIS A 99 23.93 12.21 -3.31
CA HIS A 99 24.61 13.31 -2.66
C HIS A 99 25.22 14.28 -3.68
N ALA A 100 24.99 15.58 -3.49
CA ALA A 100 25.31 16.66 -4.41
C ALA A 100 24.70 16.52 -5.82
N GLY A 101 23.70 15.67 -6.01
CA GLY A 101 22.95 15.52 -7.25
C GLY A 101 21.97 16.67 -7.51
N PRO A 102 21.40 16.81 -8.73
CA PRO A 102 20.47 17.90 -9.04
C PRO A 102 19.20 17.90 -8.17
N SER A 103 18.70 16.71 -7.83
CA SER A 103 17.52 16.57 -6.95
C SER A 103 17.78 17.04 -5.52
N GLU A 104 18.93 16.66 -4.94
CA GLU A 104 19.30 17.08 -3.59
C GLU A 104 19.64 18.58 -3.56
N LYS A 105 20.41 19.08 -4.54
CA LYS A 105 20.76 20.51 -4.68
C LYS A 105 19.55 21.43 -4.81
N SER A 106 18.48 20.94 -5.45
CA SER A 106 17.22 21.67 -5.55
C SER A 106 16.55 21.87 -4.18
N GLY A 107 16.74 20.93 -3.24
CA GLY A 107 16.12 20.94 -1.90
C GLY A 107 14.59 20.82 -1.92
N ARG A 108 13.98 20.62 -3.10
CA ARG A 108 12.52 20.58 -3.27
C ARG A 108 11.93 19.19 -3.12
N LEU A 109 12.74 18.15 -3.36
CA LEU A 109 12.39 16.74 -3.18
C LEU A 109 12.92 16.20 -1.86
N ASN A 110 12.20 15.24 -1.29
CA ASN A 110 12.62 14.51 -0.09
C ASN A 110 12.43 13.01 -0.28
N ILE A 111 13.18 12.23 0.50
CA ILE A 111 12.97 10.80 0.62
C ILE A 111 11.57 10.55 1.20
N GLY A 112 10.79 9.68 0.56
CA GLY A 112 9.38 9.42 0.90
C GLY A 112 8.37 10.12 -0.02
N ASP A 113 8.78 11.14 -0.77
CA ASP A 113 7.89 11.82 -1.71
C ASP A 113 7.46 10.86 -2.83
N GLN A 114 6.17 10.87 -3.17
CA GLN A 114 5.59 10.09 -4.27
C GLN A 114 5.54 10.93 -5.54
N ILE A 115 5.99 10.39 -6.67
CA ILE A 115 6.01 11.11 -7.96
C ILE A 115 4.78 10.74 -8.78
N MET A 116 3.82 11.65 -8.88
CA MET A 116 2.58 11.42 -9.61
C MET A 116 2.73 11.61 -11.12
N SER A 117 3.46 12.64 -11.54
CA SER A 117 3.74 12.89 -12.95
C SER A 117 5.05 13.63 -13.17
N ILE A 118 5.58 13.49 -14.39
CA ILE A 118 6.81 14.14 -14.83
C ILE A 118 6.53 14.80 -16.18
N ASN A 119 6.74 16.11 -16.28
CA ASN A 119 6.51 16.92 -17.47
C ASN A 119 5.11 16.72 -18.09
N GLY A 120 4.10 16.47 -17.25
CA GLY A 120 2.74 16.17 -17.69
C GLY A 120 2.47 14.71 -18.03
N THR A 121 3.48 13.84 -18.05
CA THR A 121 3.31 12.38 -18.18
C THR A 121 3.02 11.77 -16.81
N SER A 122 1.82 11.19 -16.64
CA SER A 122 1.44 10.48 -15.41
C SER A 122 2.27 9.21 -15.22
N LEU A 123 2.75 8.98 -13.99
CA LEU A 123 3.41 7.74 -13.58
C LEU A 123 2.46 6.79 -12.84
N VAL A 124 1.24 7.22 -12.54
CA VAL A 124 0.27 6.43 -11.80
C VAL A 124 -0.17 5.21 -12.61
N GLY A 125 -0.10 4.03 -12.00
CA GLY A 125 -0.45 2.74 -12.60
C GLY A 125 0.60 2.16 -13.53
N LEU A 126 1.71 2.87 -13.78
CA LEU A 126 2.80 2.35 -14.59
C LEU A 126 3.70 1.42 -13.77
N PRO A 127 4.24 0.35 -14.36
CA PRO A 127 5.19 -0.53 -13.67
C PRO A 127 6.50 0.22 -13.40
N LEU A 128 7.24 -0.18 -12.36
CA LEU A 128 8.49 0.47 -11.95
C LEU A 128 9.48 0.64 -13.10
N SER A 129 9.64 -0.38 -13.95
CA SER A 129 10.55 -0.37 -15.10
C SER A 129 10.23 0.74 -16.11
N THR A 130 8.94 0.98 -16.36
CA THR A 130 8.49 2.07 -17.23
C THR A 130 8.76 3.43 -16.59
N CYS A 131 8.47 3.59 -15.31
CA CYS A 131 8.77 4.83 -14.56
C CYS A 131 10.28 5.14 -14.58
N GLN A 132 11.12 4.14 -14.35
CA GLN A 132 12.57 4.26 -14.43
C GLN A 132 13.03 4.69 -15.83
N THR A 133 12.42 4.14 -16.89
CA THR A 133 12.74 4.48 -18.27
C THR A 133 12.36 5.94 -18.58
N ILE A 134 11.18 6.39 -18.14
CA ILE A 134 10.73 7.78 -18.29
C ILE A 134 11.72 8.73 -17.61
N ILE A 135 12.13 8.45 -16.37
CA ILE A 135 13.07 9.30 -15.62
C ILE A 135 14.46 9.33 -16.28
N LYS A 136 14.99 8.16 -16.69
CA LYS A 136 16.25 8.06 -17.43
C LYS A 136 16.21 8.85 -18.74
N GLY A 137 15.06 8.92 -19.40
CA GLY A 137 14.83 9.71 -20.62
C GLY A 137 15.00 11.23 -20.41
N LEU A 138 14.91 11.73 -19.17
CA LEU A 138 15.05 13.14 -18.83
C LEU A 138 16.51 13.63 -18.83
N LYS A 139 17.48 12.73 -19.07
CA LYS A 139 18.92 13.04 -19.05
C LYS A 139 19.29 14.24 -19.92
N ASN A 140 18.65 14.41 -21.08
CA ASN A 140 18.93 15.52 -22.01
C ASN A 140 18.11 16.80 -21.75
N GLN A 141 17.22 16.80 -20.76
CA GLN A 141 16.41 17.97 -20.41
C GLN A 141 17.10 18.80 -19.33
N SER A 142 17.02 20.12 -19.46
CA SER A 142 17.59 21.07 -18.49
C SER A 142 16.63 21.48 -17.39
N ARG A 143 15.31 21.38 -17.65
CA ARG A 143 14.25 21.72 -16.70
C ARG A 143 13.23 20.59 -16.67
N ILE A 144 12.99 20.06 -15.48
CA ILE A 144 12.05 18.97 -15.24
C ILE A 144 10.96 19.50 -14.31
N LYS A 145 9.70 19.33 -14.70
CA LYS A 145 8.53 19.57 -13.85
C LYS A 145 8.08 18.22 -13.26
N LEU A 146 8.11 18.10 -11.95
CA LEU A 146 7.60 16.94 -11.21
C LEU A 146 6.34 17.37 -10.47
N ASN A 147 5.32 16.53 -10.49
CA ASN A 147 4.19 16.66 -9.58
C ASN A 147 4.34 15.58 -8.52
N ILE A 148 4.53 15.99 -7.26
CA ILE A 148 4.78 15.08 -6.16
C ILE A 148 3.69 15.18 -5.09
N VAL A 149 3.52 14.12 -4.33
CA VAL A 149 2.73 14.11 -3.09
C VAL A 149 3.68 13.81 -1.94
N ARG A 150 3.70 14.70 -0.94
CA ARG A 150 4.48 14.49 0.28
C ARG A 150 3.76 13.48 1.15
N CYS A 151 4.26 12.26 1.19
CA CYS A 151 3.75 11.21 2.07
C CYS A 151 4.88 10.76 2.99
N PRO A 152 4.65 10.64 4.31
CA PRO A 152 5.61 9.95 5.16
C PRO A 152 5.80 8.52 4.66
N PRO A 153 7.04 7.99 4.63
CA PRO A 153 7.31 6.65 4.10
C PRO A 153 6.76 5.53 4.99
N VAL A 154 6.31 5.89 6.19
CA VAL A 154 5.70 4.99 7.16
C VAL A 154 4.19 5.06 7.02
N THR A 155 3.58 3.92 6.72
CA THR A 155 2.13 3.74 6.70
C THR A 155 1.68 3.22 8.06
N THR A 156 0.82 3.99 8.73
CA THR A 156 0.12 3.56 9.94
C THR A 156 -1.03 2.65 9.55
N VAL A 157 -1.16 1.55 10.27
CA VAL A 157 -2.11 0.48 10.02
C VAL A 157 -2.87 0.22 11.32
N LEU A 158 -4.20 0.17 11.24
CA LEU A 158 -5.09 -0.09 12.36
C LEU A 158 -5.98 -1.29 12.03
N ILE A 159 -5.65 -2.44 12.61
CA ILE A 159 -6.45 -3.65 12.45
C ILE A 159 -7.36 -3.79 13.67
N ARG A 160 -8.66 -3.91 13.44
CA ARG A 160 -9.63 -4.22 14.50
C ARG A 160 -10.04 -5.68 14.42
N ARG A 161 -9.53 -6.51 15.34
CA ARG A 161 -9.81 -7.95 15.40
C ARG A 161 -10.63 -8.27 16.66
N PRO A 162 -11.94 -8.52 16.56
CA PRO A 162 -12.78 -8.73 17.75
C PRO A 162 -12.43 -9.96 18.57
N ASP A 163 -12.03 -11.05 17.92
CA ASP A 163 -11.81 -12.35 18.57
C ASP A 163 -10.76 -13.17 17.79
N LEU A 164 -10.13 -14.14 18.46
CA LEU A 164 -9.10 -15.00 17.87
C LEU A 164 -9.63 -15.87 16.71
N ARG A 165 -10.94 -16.14 16.66
CA ARG A 165 -11.59 -16.87 15.56
C ARG A 165 -11.47 -16.14 14.21
N TYR A 166 -11.31 -14.83 14.23
CA TYR A 166 -11.16 -14.00 13.03
C TYR A 166 -9.70 -13.99 12.61
N GLN A 167 -9.39 -14.51 11.43
CA GLN A 167 -8.04 -14.40 10.87
C GLN A 167 -7.80 -12.96 10.38
N LEU A 168 -6.58 -12.45 10.57
CA LEU A 168 -6.19 -11.12 10.09
C LEU A 168 -6.25 -11.04 8.56
N GLY A 169 -5.94 -12.14 7.89
CA GLY A 169 -6.00 -12.25 6.43
C GLY A 169 -4.76 -11.71 5.71
N PHE A 170 -3.57 -11.88 6.26
CA PHE A 170 -2.31 -11.63 5.56
C PHE A 170 -1.22 -12.58 6.06
N SER A 171 -0.18 -12.78 5.25
CA SER A 171 0.99 -13.58 5.63
C SER A 171 2.22 -12.71 5.76
N VAL A 172 3.04 -12.99 6.79
CA VAL A 172 4.30 -12.31 7.06
C VAL A 172 5.47 -13.30 7.00
N GLN A 173 6.53 -12.95 6.27
CA GLN A 173 7.78 -13.70 6.20
C GLN A 173 8.94 -12.76 6.50
N ASN A 174 9.78 -13.08 7.49
CA ASN A 174 10.91 -12.24 7.90
C ASN A 174 10.54 -10.78 8.17
N GLY A 175 9.33 -10.52 8.68
CA GLY A 175 8.78 -9.18 8.91
C GLY A 175 8.22 -8.48 7.66
N ILE A 176 8.23 -9.11 6.49
CA ILE A 176 7.68 -8.59 5.22
C ILE A 176 6.33 -9.23 4.95
N ILE A 177 5.35 -8.43 4.56
CA ILE A 177 4.01 -8.89 4.17
C ILE A 177 4.08 -9.44 2.74
N CYS A 178 3.83 -10.73 2.59
CA CYS A 178 3.96 -11.43 1.29
C CYS A 178 2.63 -11.66 0.59
N SER A 179 1.54 -11.78 1.35
CA SER A 179 0.19 -11.96 0.80
C SER A 179 -0.84 -11.27 1.68
N LEU A 180 -1.95 -10.88 1.06
CA LEU A 180 -3.07 -10.19 1.69
C LEU A 180 -4.37 -10.73 1.10
N MET A 181 -5.34 -11.03 1.96
CA MET A 181 -6.68 -11.45 1.59
C MET A 181 -7.50 -10.21 1.25
N ARG A 182 -7.99 -10.17 0.02
CA ARG A 182 -8.84 -9.07 -0.47
C ARG A 182 -10.15 -9.02 0.31
N GLY A 183 -10.51 -7.83 0.78
CA GLY A 183 -11.65 -7.58 1.66
C GLY A 183 -11.48 -8.12 3.08
N GLY A 184 -10.28 -8.54 3.48
CA GLY A 184 -9.98 -9.00 4.84
C GLY A 184 -9.83 -7.85 5.85
N ILE A 185 -9.73 -8.20 7.13
CA ILE A 185 -9.56 -7.23 8.23
C ILE A 185 -8.24 -6.46 8.06
N ALA A 186 -7.17 -7.14 7.66
CA ALA A 186 -5.86 -6.53 7.43
C ALA A 186 -5.86 -5.52 6.28
N GLU A 187 -6.51 -5.84 5.15
CA GLU A 187 -6.60 -4.93 4.00
C GLU A 187 -7.36 -3.66 4.39
N ARG A 188 -8.51 -3.83 5.08
CA ARG A 188 -9.28 -2.69 5.60
C ARG A 188 -8.49 -1.87 6.64
N GLY A 189 -7.59 -2.50 7.38
CA GLY A 189 -6.73 -1.82 8.35
C GLY A 189 -5.55 -1.06 7.74
N GLY A 190 -5.33 -1.15 6.43
CA GLY A 190 -4.23 -0.46 5.72
C GLY A 190 -2.97 -1.30 5.53
N VAL A 191 -3.03 -2.62 5.76
CA VAL A 191 -1.91 -3.53 5.47
C VAL A 191 -1.64 -3.57 3.96
N ARG A 192 -0.36 -3.48 3.58
CA ARG A 192 0.08 -3.50 2.17
C ARG A 192 1.08 -4.62 1.90
N VAL A 193 0.95 -5.27 0.75
CA VAL A 193 1.89 -6.32 0.32
C VAL A 193 3.20 -5.68 -0.13
N GLY A 194 4.32 -6.30 0.25
CA GLY A 194 5.67 -5.78 0.00
C GLY A 194 6.14 -4.77 1.05
N HIS A 195 5.32 -4.45 2.06
CA HIS A 195 5.74 -3.66 3.19
C HIS A 195 6.39 -4.53 4.27
N ARG A 196 7.40 -3.98 4.94
CA ARG A 196 8.01 -4.50 6.15
C ARG A 196 7.33 -3.88 7.37
N ILE A 197 6.97 -4.71 8.35
CA ILE A 197 6.45 -4.27 9.64
C ILE A 197 7.63 -3.75 10.46
N ILE A 198 7.53 -2.51 10.95
CA ILE A 198 8.57 -1.86 11.75
C ILE A 198 8.15 -1.70 13.22
N GLU A 199 6.84 -1.61 13.49
CA GLU A 199 6.29 -1.42 14.82
C GLU A 199 4.94 -2.14 14.95
N ILE A 200 4.68 -2.75 16.10
CA ILE A 200 3.38 -3.34 16.48
C ILE A 200 3.08 -2.90 17.92
N ASN A 201 1.92 -2.29 18.15
CA ASN A 201 1.45 -1.75 19.43
C ASN A 201 2.52 -0.93 20.17
N SER A 202 3.15 0.02 19.45
CA SER A 202 4.24 0.87 19.95
C SER A 202 5.55 0.14 20.31
N GLN A 203 5.65 -1.15 19.99
CA GLN A 203 6.88 -1.92 20.13
C GLN A 203 7.56 -2.08 18.77
N SER A 204 8.84 -1.72 18.68
CA SER A 204 9.63 -1.94 17.47
C SER A 204 9.83 -3.43 17.22
N VAL A 205 9.60 -3.87 15.98
CA VAL A 205 9.77 -5.26 15.54
C VAL A 205 10.81 -5.42 14.43
N VAL A 206 11.60 -4.38 14.15
CA VAL A 206 12.58 -4.35 13.06
C VAL A 206 13.62 -5.47 13.18
N ALA A 207 14.13 -5.69 14.39
CA ALA A 207 15.13 -6.72 14.74
C ALA A 207 14.51 -7.96 15.40
N THR A 208 13.18 -8.07 15.40
CA THR A 208 12.47 -9.17 16.05
C THR A 208 12.40 -10.38 15.11
N PRO A 209 12.67 -11.61 15.58
CA PRO A 209 12.57 -12.81 14.75
C PRO A 209 11.13 -13.03 14.27
N HIS A 210 10.99 -13.62 13.07
CA HIS A 210 9.69 -13.81 12.42
C HIS A 210 8.68 -14.54 13.33
N GLU A 211 9.11 -15.57 14.04
CA GLU A 211 8.26 -16.38 14.93
C GLU A 211 7.61 -15.52 16.01
N LYS A 212 8.37 -14.59 16.59
CA LYS A 212 7.87 -13.68 17.62
C LYS A 212 6.90 -12.65 17.03
N ILE A 213 7.14 -12.17 15.81
CA ILE A 213 6.19 -11.30 15.09
C ILE A 213 4.86 -12.03 14.86
N VAL A 214 4.92 -13.26 14.35
CA VAL A 214 3.73 -14.10 14.12
C VAL A 214 3.01 -14.39 15.43
N HIS A 215 3.75 -14.69 16.50
CA HIS A 215 3.17 -14.94 17.82
C HIS A 215 2.43 -13.71 18.37
N ILE A 216 3.01 -12.51 18.26
CA ILE A 216 2.35 -11.25 18.69
C ILE A 216 1.05 -11.04 17.90
N LEU A 217 1.10 -11.14 16.57
CA LEU A 217 -0.07 -10.93 15.70
C LEU A 217 -1.15 -11.99 15.89
N SER A 218 -0.75 -13.26 16.09
CA SER A 218 -1.66 -14.38 16.25
C SER A 218 -2.47 -14.28 17.54
N ASN A 219 -1.87 -13.76 18.63
CA ASN A 219 -2.53 -13.59 19.93
C ASN A 219 -3.16 -12.20 20.13
N ALA A 220 -2.92 -11.26 19.22
CA ALA A 220 -3.47 -9.91 19.33
C ALA A 220 -4.97 -9.90 18.97
N VAL A 221 -5.76 -9.31 19.87
CA VAL A 221 -7.21 -9.05 19.75
C VAL A 221 -7.49 -7.59 20.12
N GLY A 222 -8.63 -7.06 19.71
CA GLY A 222 -8.97 -5.65 19.82
C GLY A 222 -8.33 -4.81 18.72
N GLU A 223 -7.78 -3.66 19.09
CA GLU A 223 -7.15 -2.72 18.16
C GLU A 223 -5.64 -2.95 18.09
N ILE A 224 -5.17 -3.41 16.94
CA ILE A 224 -3.75 -3.64 16.66
C ILE A 224 -3.24 -2.46 15.86
N HIS A 225 -2.37 -1.69 16.48
CA HIS A 225 -1.72 -0.55 15.87
C HIS A 225 -0.38 -1.00 15.30
N MET A 226 -0.16 -0.87 14.00
CA MET A 226 1.12 -1.21 13.39
C MET A 226 1.63 -0.07 12.51
N LYS A 227 2.94 -0.02 12.34
CA LYS A 227 3.59 0.82 11.34
C LYS A 227 4.32 -0.05 10.36
N THR A 228 4.16 0.25 9.08
CA THR A 228 4.79 -0.49 7.99
C THR A 228 5.52 0.45 7.04
N MET A 229 6.51 -0.06 6.34
CA MET A 229 7.33 0.69 5.39
C MET A 229 7.61 -0.18 4.16
N PRO A 230 7.66 0.36 2.93
CA PRO A 230 8.03 -0.42 1.75
C PRO A 230 9.36 -1.16 1.96
N ALA A 231 9.39 -2.48 1.75
CA ALA A 231 10.58 -3.30 2.05
C ALA A 231 11.79 -2.89 1.21
N ALA A 232 11.58 -2.51 -0.05
CA ALA A 232 12.65 -1.99 -0.91
C ALA A 232 13.29 -0.73 -0.33
N MET A 233 12.49 0.18 0.21
CA MET A 233 12.99 1.38 0.88
C MET A 233 13.78 1.04 2.14
N TYR A 234 13.27 0.12 2.96
CA TYR A 234 13.97 -0.37 4.15
C TYR A 234 15.33 -0.99 3.81
N ARG A 235 15.42 -1.81 2.75
CA ARG A 235 16.69 -2.43 2.32
C ARG A 235 17.71 -1.39 1.86
N LEU A 236 17.27 -0.35 1.16
CA LEU A 236 18.13 0.74 0.74
C LEU A 236 18.63 1.56 1.94
N LEU A 237 17.77 1.86 2.91
CA LEU A 237 18.13 2.60 4.13
C LEU A 237 19.06 1.81 5.06
N THR A 238 18.92 0.49 5.08
CA THR A 238 19.79 -0.40 5.88
C THR A 238 21.03 -0.87 5.12
N ALA A 239 21.30 -0.30 3.94
CA ALA A 239 22.43 -0.65 3.06
C ALA A 239 22.52 -2.13 2.68
N GLN A 240 21.38 -2.84 2.67
CA GLN A 240 21.28 -4.23 2.22
C GLN A 240 21.26 -4.34 0.68
N GLU A 241 20.82 -3.29 -0.01
CA GLU A 241 20.84 -3.18 -1.47
C GLU A 241 21.57 -1.90 -1.90
N GLN A 242 22.28 -1.95 -3.04
CA GLN A 242 22.92 -0.77 -3.61
C GLN A 242 21.89 0.12 -4.32
N PRO A 243 21.88 1.44 -4.04
CA PRO A 243 21.00 2.39 -4.71
C PRO A 243 21.38 2.53 -6.19
N VAL A 244 20.43 2.31 -7.09
CA VAL A 244 20.59 2.58 -8.53
C VAL A 244 20.00 3.96 -8.83
N TYR A 245 20.88 4.94 -8.97
CA TYR A 245 20.48 6.32 -9.25
C TYR A 245 20.11 6.52 -10.72
N ILE A 246 19.02 7.27 -10.94
CA ILE A 246 18.47 7.61 -12.26
C ILE A 246 18.17 9.10 -12.37
#